data_AF-A0A5M6IE76-F1
#
_entry.id   AF-A0A5M6IE76-F1
#
_cell.length_a   1.000
_cell.length_b   1.000
_cell.length_c   1.000
_cell.angle_alpha   90.00
_cell.angle_beta   90.00
_cell.angle_gamma   90.00
#
_symmetry.space_group_name_H-M   'P 1'
#
loop_
_entity.id
_entity.type
_entity.pdbx_description
1 polymer ?
#
loop_
_entity_poly.entity_id
_entity_poly.type
_entity_poly.pdbx_seq_one_letter_code
_entity_poly.pdbx_strand_id
1 'polypeptide(L)' 'MAHTPTYPVTETVETTNPEVACDGIGTALGHPRVFLHIKPGETDVVCPYCSRRFVLTAGATAAAH' A
#
# COMPACT_ATOMS: atom_id res chain seq x y z
N MET A 1 -6.63 -20.66 0.88
CA MET A 1 -7.37 -19.39 1.00
C MET A 1 -6.67 -18.36 0.13
N ALA A 2 -7.07 -18.20 -1.14
CA ALA A 2 -6.44 -17.27 -2.05
C ALA A 2 -7.10 -15.89 -1.89
N HIS A 3 -6.33 -14.90 -1.45
CA HIS A 3 -6.74 -13.50 -1.49
C HIS A 3 -6.54 -12.98 -2.91
N THR A 4 -7.38 -13.41 -3.84
CA THR A 4 -7.45 -12.82 -5.18
C THR A 4 -8.38 -11.62 -5.07
N PRO A 5 -7.89 -10.37 -5.11
CA PRO A 5 -8.78 -9.22 -5.16
C PRO A 5 -9.58 -9.29 -6.47
N THR A 6 -10.90 -9.49 -6.37
CA THR A 6 -11.87 -9.40 -7.48
C THR A 6 -12.00 -7.98 -8.04
N TYR A 7 -11.40 -6.99 -7.38
CA TYR A 7 -11.32 -5.62 -7.86
C TYR A 7 -9.96 -5.40 -8.53
N PRO A 8 -9.90 -4.82 -9.75
CA PRO A 8 -8.62 -4.48 -10.35
C PRO A 8 -7.93 -3.51 -9.40
N VAL A 9 -6.77 -3.91 -8.87
CA VAL A 9 -5.83 -2.99 -8.23
C VAL A 9 -5.67 -1.85 -9.22
N THR A 10 -6.27 -0.71 -8.90
CA THR A 10 -6.43 0.38 -9.87
C THR A 10 -5.08 1.04 -10.12
N GLU A 11 -4.20 0.96 -9.13
CA GLU A 11 -2.86 1.52 -9.21
C GLU A 11 -1.90 0.79 -8.25
N THR A 12 -0.76 0.35 -8.78
CA THR A 12 0.34 -0.21 -7.99
C THR A 12 1.42 0.84 -7.86
N VAL A 13 1.89 1.09 -6.63
CA VAL A 13 2.93 2.06 -6.31
C VAL A 13 4.09 1.32 -5.65
N GLU A 14 5.27 1.39 -6.25
CA GLU A 14 6.48 0.80 -5.66
C GLU A 14 7.05 1.74 -4.60
N THR A 15 7.39 1.18 -3.44
CA THR A 15 7.98 1.91 -2.31
C THR A 15 9.26 1.21 -1.84
N THR A 16 10.22 2.00 -1.40
CA THR A 16 11.43 1.51 -0.74
C THR A 16 11.28 1.49 0.79
N ASN A 17 10.19 2.02 1.33
CA ASN A 17 9.91 2.07 2.76
C ASN A 17 8.69 1.22 3.10
N PRO A 18 8.73 0.46 4.22
CA PRO A 18 7.59 -0.31 4.71
C PRO A 18 6.48 0.60 5.25
N GLU A 19 6.78 1.85 5.57
CA GLU A 19 5.83 2.85 6.02
C GLU A 19 5.48 3.77 4.85
N VAL A 20 4.21 3.77 4.46
CA VAL A 20 3.75 4.49 3.28
C VAL A 20 2.61 5.44 3.66
N ALA A 21 2.76 6.71 3.29
CA ALA A 21 1.69 7.68 3.37
C ALA A 21 0.82 7.60 2.10
N CYS A 22 -0.46 7.28 2.26
CA CYS A 22 -1.43 7.35 1.18
C CYS A 22 -2.24 8.66 1.32
N ASP A 23 -2.08 9.57 0.36
CA ASP A 23 -2.78 10.86 0.28
C ASP A 23 -4.14 10.79 -0.44
N GLY A 24 -4.57 9.57 -0.81
CA GLY A 24 -5.77 9.36 -1.60
C GLY A 24 -5.64 9.88 -3.04
N ILE A 25 -6.78 10.20 -3.66
CA ILE A 25 -6.90 10.68 -5.06
C ILE A 25 -7.18 12.18 -5.17
N GLY A 26 -6.89 12.98 -4.12
CA GLY A 26 -6.96 14.45 -4.16
C GLY A 26 -8.35 15.07 -4.43
N THR A 27 -9.41 14.26 -4.48
CA THR A 27 -10.80 14.72 -4.71
C THR A 27 -11.67 14.44 -3.50
N ALA A 28 -12.87 15.03 -3.45
CA ALA A 28 -13.84 14.91 -2.35
C ALA A 28 -14.30 13.46 -2.04
N LEU A 29 -13.98 12.49 -2.91
CA LEU A 29 -14.26 11.06 -2.71
C LEU A 29 -13.03 10.25 -2.24
N GLY A 30 -11.88 10.89 -2.04
CA GLY A 30 -10.69 10.28 -1.44
C GLY A 30 -10.75 10.25 0.09
N HIS A 31 -9.80 9.53 0.71
CA HIS A 31 -9.58 9.58 2.16
C HIS A 31 -8.53 10.65 2.52
N PRO A 32 -8.55 11.17 3.76
CA PRO A 32 -7.45 11.98 4.31
C PRO A 32 -6.12 11.20 4.31
N ARG A 33 -4.99 11.89 4.46
CA ARG A 33 -3.67 11.22 4.59
C ARG A 33 -3.72 10.13 5.67
N VAL A 34 -3.49 8.88 5.27
CA VAL A 34 -3.34 7.72 6.17
C VAL A 34 -1.96 7.11 6.00
N PHE A 35 -1.44 6.54 7.08
CA PHE A 35 -0.18 5.83 7.08
C PHE A 35 -0.45 4.33 7.11
N LEU A 36 0.08 3.62 6.10
CA LEU A 36 -0.02 2.18 5.94
C LEU A 36 1.35 1.58 6.23
N HIS A 37 1.37 0.48 6.97
CA HIS A 37 2.59 -0.25 7.30
C HIS A 37 2.54 -1.62 6.63
N ILE A 38 3.56 -1.91 5.84
CA ILE A 38 3.79 -3.22 5.23
C ILE A 38 4.38 -4.11 6.32
N LYS A 39 3.64 -5.15 6.69
CA LYS A 39 4.02 -6.01 7.81
C LYS A 39 5.29 -6.80 7.49
N PRO A 40 6.12 -7.13 8.50
CA PRO A 40 7.26 -8.02 8.30
C PRO A 40 6.80 -9.36 7.71
N GLY A 41 7.38 -9.74 6.56
CA GLY A 41 7.01 -10.94 5.82
C GLY A 41 5.93 -10.73 4.74
N GLU A 42 5.33 -9.55 4.67
CA GLU A 42 4.50 -9.12 3.54
C GLU A 42 5.34 -8.26 2.58
N THR A 43 5.05 -8.35 1.29
CA THR A 43 5.72 -7.55 0.24
C THR A 43 4.89 -6.36 -0.20
N ASP A 44 3.65 -6.26 0.27
CA ASP A 44 2.74 -5.20 -0.16
C ASP A 44 1.64 -4.93 0.85
N VAL A 45 0.99 -3.77 0.72
CA VAL A 45 -0.20 -3.38 1.48
C VAL A 45 -1.18 -2.68 0.56
N VAL A 46 -2.48 -2.91 0.77
CA VAL A 46 -3.55 -2.27 -0.01
C VAL A 46 -4.25 -1.22 0.85
N CYS A 47 -4.41 -0.01 0.32
CA CYS A 47 -5.22 1.01 0.95
C CYS A 47 -6.71 0.62 0.87
N PRO A 48 -7.44 0.50 2.00
CA PRO A 48 -8.84 0.09 2.00
C PRO A 48 -9.81 1.12 1.41
N TYR A 49 -9.33 2.33 1.15
CA TYR A 49 -10.15 3.45 0.68
C TYR A 49 -9.97 3.72 -0.83
N CYS A 50 -8.72 3.77 -1.31
CA CYS A 50 -8.41 4.06 -2.72
C CYS A 50 -8.05 2.82 -3.54
N SER A 51 -8.01 1.63 -2.93
CA SER A 51 -7.63 0.37 -3.59
C SER A 51 -6.26 0.44 -4.30
N ARG A 52 -5.38 1.35 -3.86
CA ARG A 52 -3.99 1.46 -4.31
C ARG A 52 -3.17 0.40 -3.57
N ARG A 53 -2.35 -0.34 -4.31
CA ARG A 53 -1.44 -1.35 -3.76
C ARG A 53 -0.05 -0.77 -3.69
N PHE A 54 0.53 -0.75 -2.50
CA PHE A 54 1.90 -0.33 -2.27
C PHE A 54 2.79 -1.55 -2.15
N VAL A 55 3.80 -1.68 -3.01
CA VAL A 55 4.66 -2.86 -3.07
C VAL A 55 6.07 -2.48 -2.67
N LEU A 56 6.68 -3.23 -1.75
CA LEU A 56 8.09 -3.10 -1.40
C LEU A 56 8.97 -3.57 -2.54
N THR A 57 9.87 -2.70 -2.99
CA THR A 57 10.92 -3.06 -3.94
C THR A 57 11.86 -4.11 -3.33
N ALA A 58 12.25 -5.12 -4.12
CA ALA A 58 13.16 -6.18 -3.70
C ALA A 58 14.53 -5.60 -3.28
N GLY A 59 14.75 -5.47 -1.97
CA GLY A 59 15.93 -4.82 -1.39
C GLY A 59 15.60 -3.90 -0.22
N ALA A 60 14.36 -3.42 -0.17
CA ALA A 60 13.80 -2.75 1.01
C ALA A 60 13.42 -3.81 2.05
N THR A 61 14.38 -4.19 2.89
CA THR A 61 14.02 -4.92 4.11
C THR A 61 13.21 -3.96 4.98
N ALA A 62 12.09 -4.44 5.53
CA ALA A 62 11.38 -3.74 6.60
C ALA A 62 12.25 -3.79 7.87
N ALA A 63 13.42 -3.16 7.81
CA ALA A 63 14.31 -2.97 8.94
C ALA A 63 13.66 -1.89 9.80
N ALA A 64 12.80 -2.35 10.71
CA ALA A 64 12.38 -1.59 11.86
C ALA A 64 13.63 -1.05 12.56
N HIS A 65 13.69 0.27 12.75
CA HIS A 65 14.72 0.94 13.54
C HIS A 65 14.09 1.55 14.79
#